data_AF-A0A6F8T5C7-F1
#
_entry.id   AF-A0A6F8T5C7-F1
#
_cell.length_a   1.000
_cell.length_b   1.000
_cell.length_c   1.000
_cell.angle_alpha   90.00
_cell.angle_beta   90.00
_cell.angle_gamma   90.00
#
_symmetry.space_group_name_H-M   'P 1'
#
loop_
_entity.id
_entity.type
_entity.pdbx_description
1 polymer ?
#
loop_
_entity_poly.entity_id
_entity_poly.type
_entity_poly.pdbx_seq_one_letter_code
_entity_poly.pdbx_strand_id
1 'polypeptide(L)'
;MNKYLVVILIALGLTSCNVKNEQYYLSNPKELQKALKACPNQTPQGLSCQQLEQIGGRMNRLAYQLQSNPQAFGNKILVLQQAISNQQLALKKNSSSKELQASLALNQRNLVDYMAVVKWLESPES
;
A
#
# COMPACT_ATOMS: atom_id res chain seq x y z
N MET A 1 -11.03 -7.16 -41.32
CA MET A 1 -11.17 -6.88 -39.87
C MET A 1 -10.16 -7.61 -38.99
N ASN A 2 -9.65 -8.79 -39.35
CA ASN A 2 -8.69 -9.57 -38.53
C ASN A 2 -7.32 -8.90 -38.24
N LYS A 3 -6.88 -7.95 -39.07
CA LYS A 3 -5.57 -7.29 -38.90
C LYS A 3 -5.51 -6.38 -37.67
N TYR A 4 -6.63 -5.78 -37.28
CA TYR A 4 -6.71 -4.91 -36.10
C TYR A 4 -6.74 -5.70 -34.79
N LEU A 5 -7.27 -6.92 -34.82
CA LEU A 5 -7.32 -7.82 -33.67
C LEU A 5 -5.91 -8.22 -33.20
N VAL A 6 -5.01 -8.48 -34.14
CA VAL A 6 -3.60 -8.82 -33.85
C VAL A 6 -2.86 -7.63 -33.24
N VAL A 7 -3.11 -6.41 -33.73
CA VAL A 7 -2.49 -5.18 -33.19
C VAL A 7 -2.97 -4.89 -31.78
N ILE A 8 -4.26 -5.11 -31.48
CA ILE A 8 -4.83 -4.96 -30.13
C ILE A 8 -4.22 -5.99 -29.16
N LEU A 9 -4.06 -7.25 -29.58
CA LEU A 9 -3.42 -8.29 -28.77
C LEU A 9 -1.95 -7.98 -28.45
N ILE A 10 -1.19 -7.43 -29.42
CA ILE A 10 0.20 -7.02 -29.19
C ILE A 10 0.27 -5.82 -28.24
N ALA A 11 -0.62 -4.84 -28.39
CA ALA A 11 -0.67 -3.66 -27.51
C ALA A 11 -1.05 -4.03 -26.06
N LEU A 12 -1.93 -5.01 -25.86
CA LEU A 12 -2.29 -5.52 -24.53
C LEU A 12 -1.18 -6.36 -23.88
N GLY A 13 -0.28 -6.98 -24.66
CA GLY A 13 0.85 -7.74 -24.14
C GLY A 13 1.94 -6.88 -23.49
N LEU A 14 2.07 -5.62 -23.93
CA LEU A 14 3.13 -4.70 -23.50
C LEU A 14 2.90 -4.05 -22.13
N THR A 15 1.70 -4.17 -21.55
CA THR A 15 1.38 -3.58 -20.22
C THR A 15 1.65 -4.54 -19.05
N SER A 16 2.22 -5.72 -19.30
CA SER A 16 2.39 -6.78 -18.29
C SER A 16 3.61 -6.62 -17.36
N CYS A 17 4.50 -5.66 -17.62
CA CYS A 17 5.58 -5.31 -16.67
C CYS A 17 5.02 -4.45 -15.52
N ASN A 18 4.39 -5.10 -14.54
CA ASN A 18 4.06 -4.45 -13.28
C ASN A 18 5.33 -4.22 -12.46
N VAL A 19 5.74 -2.97 -12.32
CA VAL A 19 6.82 -2.57 -11.41
C VAL A 19 6.42 -2.92 -9.98
N LYS A 20 7.21 -3.76 -9.31
CA LYS A 20 7.01 -4.14 -7.89
C LYS A 20 7.38 -2.96 -6.97
N ASN A 21 6.45 -2.03 -6.81
CA ASN A 21 6.57 -0.87 -5.94
C ASN A 21 6.05 -1.16 -4.51
N GLU A 22 6.06 -0.16 -3.62
CA GLU A 22 5.58 -0.32 -2.24
C GLU A 22 4.14 -0.85 -2.17
N GLN A 23 3.23 -0.34 -3.01
CA GLN A 23 1.83 -0.77 -3.04
C GLN A 23 1.68 -2.25 -3.40
N TYR A 24 2.51 -2.76 -4.32
CA TYR A 24 2.56 -4.19 -4.64
C TYR A 24 2.88 -5.01 -3.39
N TYR A 25 3.90 -4.62 -2.62
CA TYR A 25 4.28 -5.37 -1.42
C TYR A 25 3.28 -5.23 -0.26
N LEU A 26 2.65 -4.07 -0.10
CA LEU A 26 1.56 -3.88 0.87
C LEU A 26 0.34 -4.75 0.56
N SER A 27 0.09 -5.07 -0.71
CA SER A 27 -1.04 -5.91 -1.10
C SER A 27 -0.70 -7.40 -1.23
N ASN A 28 0.59 -7.77 -1.17
CA ASN A 28 1.08 -9.13 -1.37
C ASN A 28 2.07 -9.53 -0.24
N PRO A 29 1.59 -9.93 0.95
CA PRO A 29 2.45 -10.20 2.11
C PRO A 29 3.47 -11.32 1.87
N LYS A 30 3.10 -12.38 1.14
CA LYS A 30 4.03 -13.46 0.77
C LYS A 30 5.17 -12.98 -0.11
N GLU A 31 4.87 -12.09 -1.07
CA GLU A 31 5.90 -11.52 -1.95
C GLU A 31 6.83 -10.59 -1.17
N LEU A 32 6.31 -9.83 -0.19
CA LEU A 32 7.15 -9.05 0.72
C LEU A 32 8.03 -9.96 1.58
N GLN A 33 7.48 -11.03 2.15
CA GLN A 33 8.27 -11.98 2.95
C GLN A 33 9.35 -12.66 2.12
N LYS A 34 9.03 -13.06 0.88
CA LYS A 34 9.98 -13.66 -0.06
C LYS A 34 11.09 -12.68 -0.43
N ALA A 35 10.73 -11.43 -0.72
CA ALA A 35 11.66 -10.34 -1.01
C ALA A 35 12.62 -10.08 0.17
N LEU A 36 12.10 -10.03 1.40
CA LEU A 36 12.89 -9.86 2.62
C LEU A 36 13.86 -11.03 2.86
N LYS A 37 13.42 -12.27 2.66
CA LYS A 37 14.27 -13.46 2.79
C LYS A 37 15.39 -13.53 1.74
N ALA A 38 15.18 -12.93 0.57
CA ALA A 38 16.17 -12.89 -0.50
C ALA A 38 17.26 -11.83 -0.26
N CYS A 39 16.98 -10.80 0.54
CA CYS A 39 17.94 -9.77 0.90
C CYS A 39 18.98 -10.27 1.93
N PRO A 40 20.24 -9.82 1.85
CA PRO A 40 20.81 -8.91 0.84
C PRO A 40 21.28 -9.61 -0.44
N ASN A 41 21.28 -10.94 -0.48
CA ASN A 41 21.89 -11.74 -1.54
C ASN A 41 21.29 -11.50 -2.94
N GLN A 42 20.00 -11.15 -3.01
CA GLN A 42 19.32 -10.81 -4.25
C GLN A 42 18.38 -9.62 -4.01
N THR A 43 18.68 -8.47 -4.62
CA THR A 43 17.79 -7.30 -4.57
C THR A 43 16.60 -7.52 -5.50
N PRO A 44 15.36 -7.51 -4.99
CA PRO A 44 14.16 -7.61 -5.81
C PRO A 44 14.01 -6.39 -6.75
N GLN A 45 13.36 -6.57 -7.89
CA GLN A 45 13.11 -5.46 -8.81
C GLN A 45 12.24 -4.37 -8.14
N GLY A 46 12.58 -3.10 -8.34
CA GLY A 46 11.73 -1.95 -7.99
C GLY A 46 12.00 -1.29 -6.65
N LEU A 47 12.54 -1.99 -5.64
CA LEU A 47 12.87 -1.43 -4.32
C LEU A 47 14.20 -1.98 -3.79
N SER A 48 14.94 -1.17 -3.04
CA SER A 48 16.13 -1.63 -2.33
C SER A 48 15.77 -2.51 -1.13
N CYS A 49 16.72 -3.34 -0.68
CA CYS A 49 16.55 -4.14 0.54
C CYS A 49 16.22 -3.28 1.76
N GLN A 50 16.85 -2.10 1.88
CA GLN A 50 16.54 -1.15 2.96
C GLN A 50 15.09 -0.64 2.89
N GLN A 51 14.56 -0.37 1.69
CA GLN A 51 13.16 0.02 1.53
C GLN A 51 12.22 -1.13 1.89
N LEU A 52 12.56 -2.37 1.50
CA LEU A 52 11.79 -3.56 1.84
C LEU A 52 11.76 -3.80 3.36
N GLU A 53 12.90 -3.66 4.04
CA GLU A 53 12.99 -3.77 5.50
C GLU A 53 12.14 -2.71 6.21
N GLN A 54 12.12 -1.47 5.71
CA GLN A 54 11.26 -0.40 6.24
C GLN A 54 9.78 -0.75 6.10
N ILE A 55 9.37 -1.32 4.96
CA ILE A 55 8.00 -1.79 4.74
C ILE A 55 7.70 -2.95 5.70
N GLY A 56 8.52 -3.99 5.71
CA GLY A 56 8.34 -5.17 6.57
C GLY A 56 8.26 -4.82 8.05
N GLY A 57 9.16 -3.97 8.54
CA GLY A 57 9.16 -3.50 9.93
C GLY A 57 7.94 -2.64 10.27
N ARG A 58 7.42 -1.84 9.34
CA ARG A 58 6.17 -1.10 9.55
C ARG A 58 4.96 -2.03 9.61
N MET A 59 4.88 -2.98 8.68
CA MET A 59 3.77 -3.93 8.62
C MET A 59 3.74 -4.87 9.82
N ASN A 60 4.90 -5.37 10.27
CA ASN A 60 4.99 -6.19 11.49
C ASN A 60 4.53 -5.44 12.73
N ARG A 61 4.90 -4.15 12.89
CA ARG A 61 4.43 -3.33 14.01
C ARG A 61 2.92 -3.15 14.01
N LEU A 62 2.33 -2.90 12.84
CA LEU A 62 0.88 -2.77 12.70
C LEU A 62 0.17 -4.11 12.96
N ALA A 63 0.71 -5.22 12.45
CA ALA A 63 0.17 -6.55 12.71
C ALA A 63 0.18 -6.87 14.21
N TYR A 64 1.27 -6.52 14.91
CA TYR A 64 1.34 -6.65 16.36
C TYR A 64 0.30 -5.80 17.08
N GLN A 65 0.12 -4.53 16.68
CA GLN A 65 -0.91 -3.65 17.25
C GLN A 65 -2.33 -4.20 17.05
N LEU A 66 -2.62 -4.73 15.86
CA LEU A 66 -3.91 -5.34 15.56
C LEU A 66 -4.14 -6.56 16.44
N GLN A 67 -3.14 -7.45 16.57
CA GLN A 67 -3.24 -8.63 17.44
C GLN A 67 -3.38 -8.27 18.92
N SER A 68 -2.66 -7.25 19.39
CA SER A 68 -2.64 -6.88 20.81
C SER A 68 -3.92 -6.15 21.24
N ASN A 69 -4.51 -5.33 20.37
CA ASN A 69 -5.77 -4.63 20.66
C ASN A 69 -6.56 -4.30 19.37
N PRO A 70 -7.39 -5.24 18.89
CA PRO A 70 -8.14 -5.06 17.65
C PRO A 70 -9.11 -3.86 17.69
N GLN A 71 -9.75 -3.61 18.83
CA GLN A 71 -10.68 -2.49 18.96
C GLN A 71 -9.98 -1.14 18.85
N ALA A 72 -8.85 -0.97 19.54
CA ALA A 72 -8.05 0.25 19.42
C ALA A 72 -7.52 0.43 17.99
N PHE A 73 -7.14 -0.67 17.31
CA PHE A 73 -6.73 -0.64 15.92
C PHE A 73 -7.85 -0.18 14.98
N GLY A 74 -9.06 -0.73 15.13
CA GLY A 74 -10.25 -0.30 14.40
C GLY A 74 -10.59 1.17 14.65
N ASN A 75 -10.50 1.63 15.90
CA ASN A 75 -10.70 3.05 16.23
C ASN A 75 -9.70 3.97 15.53
N LYS A 76 -8.45 3.55 15.35
CA LYS A 76 -7.46 4.33 14.57
C LYS A 76 -7.86 4.47 13.11
N ILE A 77 -8.40 3.41 12.50
CA ILE A 77 -8.92 3.46 11.12
C ILE A 77 -10.06 4.50 11.02
N LEU A 78 -11.03 4.46 11.94
CA LEU A 78 -12.15 5.41 11.96
C LEU A 78 -11.67 6.86 12.12
N VAL A 79 -10.71 7.10 13.02
CA VAL A 79 -10.10 8.43 13.23
C VAL A 79 -9.39 8.92 11.96
N LEU A 80 -8.63 8.05 11.29
CA LEU A 80 -7.96 8.38 10.02
C LEU A 80 -8.98 8.74 8.93
N GLN A 81 -10.05 7.96 8.78
CA GLN A 81 -11.12 8.23 7.81
C GLN A 81 -11.81 9.58 8.08
N GLN A 82 -12.13 9.87 9.35
CA GLN A 82 -12.71 11.16 9.73
C GLN A 82 -11.77 12.32 9.44
N ALA A 83 -10.47 12.18 9.76
CA ALA A 83 -9.47 13.19 9.49
C ALA A 83 -9.33 13.47 7.98
N ILE A 84 -9.22 12.41 7.16
CA ILE A 84 -9.16 12.52 5.70
C ILE A 84 -10.38 13.25 5.15
N SER A 85 -11.59 12.90 5.60
CA SER A 85 -12.84 13.55 5.18
C SER A 85 -12.83 15.05 5.51
N ASN A 86 -12.46 15.41 6.74
CA ASN A 86 -12.35 16.80 7.19
C ASN A 86 -11.30 17.58 6.38
N GLN A 87 -10.14 16.98 6.13
CA GLN A 87 -9.06 17.58 5.35
C GLN A 87 -9.46 17.81 3.90
N GLN A 88 -10.15 16.85 3.28
CA GLN A 88 -10.70 16.99 1.93
C GLN A 88 -11.72 18.14 1.85
N LEU A 89 -12.60 18.27 2.84
CA LEU A 89 -13.55 19.38 2.92
C LEU A 89 -12.84 20.73 3.10
N ALA A 90 -11.79 20.77 3.93
CA ALA A 90 -11.00 21.99 4.12
C ALA A 90 -10.23 22.38 2.85
N LEU A 91 -9.65 21.44 2.11
CA LEU A 91 -8.97 21.70 0.84
C LEU A 91 -9.91 22.18 -0.26
N LYS A 92 -11.19 21.77 -0.25
CA LYS A 92 -12.20 22.35 -1.15
C LYS A 92 -12.44 23.84 -0.89
N LYS A 93 -12.26 24.29 0.36
CA LYS A 93 -12.40 25.70 0.75
C LYS A 93 -11.11 26.50 0.59
N ASN A 94 -9.96 25.85 0.77
CA ASN A 94 -8.63 26.46 0.64
C ASN A 94 -7.64 25.46 0.04
N SER A 95 -7.54 25.46 -1.29
CA SER A 95 -6.78 24.46 -2.05
C SER A 95 -5.27 24.65 -2.03
N SER A 96 -4.76 25.80 -1.56
CA SER A 96 -3.34 26.16 -1.64
C SER A 96 -2.52 25.80 -0.38
N SER A 97 -3.16 25.27 0.68
CA SER A 97 -2.46 24.88 1.89
C SER A 97 -1.60 23.63 1.69
N LYS A 98 -0.29 23.84 1.47
CA LYS A 98 0.70 22.76 1.31
C LYS A 98 0.78 21.85 2.53
N GLU A 99 0.66 22.41 3.73
CA GLU A 99 0.66 21.65 4.98
C GLU A 99 -0.55 20.71 5.05
N LEU A 100 -1.74 21.21 4.70
CA LEU A 100 -2.96 20.41 4.70
C LEU A 100 -2.90 19.29 3.66
N GLN A 101 -2.32 19.56 2.48
CA GLN A 101 -2.08 18.54 1.45
C GLN A 101 -1.10 17.46 1.92
N ALA A 102 0.01 17.85 2.56
CA ALA A 102 1.01 16.92 3.07
C ALA A 102 0.43 16.05 4.20
N SER A 103 -0.32 16.65 5.12
CA SER A 103 -1.00 15.93 6.20
C SER A 103 -2.07 14.97 5.67
N LEU A 104 -2.83 15.37 4.65
CA LEU A 104 -3.80 14.50 3.98
C LEU A 104 -3.10 13.29 3.34
N ALA A 105 -2.02 13.51 2.58
CA ALA A 105 -1.27 12.44 1.94
C ALA A 105 -0.70 11.44 2.97
N LEU A 106 -0.20 11.94 4.10
CA LEU A 106 0.26 11.10 5.20
C LEU A 106 -0.88 10.27 5.81
N ASN A 107 -2.03 10.89 6.08
CA ASN A 107 -3.19 10.17 6.63
C ASN A 107 -3.71 9.11 5.67
N GLN A 108 -3.75 9.40 4.37
CA GLN A 108 -4.13 8.43 3.34
C GLN A 108 -3.15 7.25 3.28
N ARG A 109 -1.85 7.52 3.33
CA ARG A 109 -0.83 6.45 3.39
C ARG A 109 -1.00 5.59 4.64
N ASN A 110 -1.18 6.22 5.80
CA ASN A 110 -1.42 5.49 7.05
C ASN A 110 -2.69 4.64 6.96
N LEU A 111 -3.78 5.17 6.40
CA LEU A 111 -5.01 4.39 6.22
C LEU A 111 -4.78 3.15 5.34
N VAL A 112 -4.04 3.30 4.23
CA VAL A 112 -3.68 2.16 3.35
C VAL A 112 -2.87 1.11 4.11
N ASP A 113 -1.87 1.53 4.88
CA ASP A 113 -1.04 0.63 5.68
C ASP A 113 -1.88 -0.15 6.73
N TYR A 114 -2.77 0.53 7.46
CA TYR A 114 -3.66 -0.10 8.43
C TYR A 114 -4.61 -1.10 7.77
N MET A 115 -5.21 -0.73 6.64
CA MET A 115 -6.13 -1.60 5.89
C MET A 115 -5.42 -2.81 5.25
N ALA A 116 -4.19 -2.63 4.79
CA ALA A 116 -3.39 -3.72 4.24
C ALA A 116 -3.21 -4.84 5.26
N VAL A 117 -2.86 -4.49 6.51
CA VAL A 117 -2.65 -5.44 7.60
C VAL A 117 -3.94 -6.17 7.99
N VAL A 118 -5.08 -5.45 8.04
CA VAL A 118 -6.40 -6.08 8.23
C VAL A 118 -6.65 -7.11 7.14
N LYS A 119 -6.45 -6.72 5.87
CA LYS A 119 -6.64 -7.61 4.72
C LYS A 119 -5.75 -8.85 4.81
N TRP A 120 -4.51 -8.72 5.26
CA TRP A 120 -3.60 -9.87 5.39
C TRP A 120 -4.07 -10.91 6.39
N LEU A 121 -4.65 -10.48 7.51
CA LEU A 121 -5.07 -11.37 8.60
C LEU A 121 -6.48 -11.92 8.40
N GLU A 122 -7.36 -11.17 7.74
CA GLU A 122 -8.75 -11.57 7.49
C GLU A 122 -8.94 -12.34 6.17
N SER A 123 -7.95 -12.30 5.28
CA SER A 123 -7.95 -13.08 4.02
C SER A 123 -6.84 -14.13 4.06
N PRO A 124 -6.99 -15.23 4.84
CA PRO A 124 -6.12 -16.37 4.64
C PRO A 124 -6.20 -16.78 3.17
N GLU A 125 -5.05 -16.96 2.53
CA GLU A 125 -5.02 -17.43 1.16
C GLU A 125 -5.80 -18.74 1.07
N SER A 126 -6.88 -18.71 0.27
CA SER A 126 -7.67 -19.89 -0.09
C SER A 126 -6.85 -20.79 -1.02
#